data_AF-A0A1B8TR01-F1
#
_entry.id   AF-A0A1B8TR01-F1
#
_cell.length_a   1.000
_cell.length_b   1.000
_cell.length_c   1.000
_cell.angle_alpha   90.00
_cell.angle_beta   90.00
_cell.angle_gamma   90.00
#
_symmetry.space_group_name_H-M   'P 1'
#
loop_
_entity.id
_entity.type
_entity.pdbx_description
1 polymer ?
#
loop_
_entity_poly.entity_id
_entity_poly.type
_entity_poly.pdbx_seq_one_letter_code
_entity_poly.pdbx_strand_id
1 'polypeptide(L)'
;MFVFLFSILSLIEQYRLFDAPFVDILENDVNGFDAKISIPFIKGVIKYQFSYTIIFMWLWLLFYSIYFYVLKEFFKIFIEDELFITKSLNKLKIFFRLNFIPIILNTGIIIMGWIENENVSFEEEYFYLFIHSCIALIIYTYIDIFKKGQKLQEENDLTI
;
A
#
# COMPACT_ATOMS: atom_id res chain seq x y z
N MET A 1 -14.88 -3.05 7.30
CA MET A 1 -15.05 -4.51 7.07
C MET A 1 -16.30 -4.81 6.26
N PHE A 2 -17.51 -4.39 6.69
CA PHE A 2 -18.75 -4.59 5.92
C PHE A 2 -18.71 -3.99 4.52
N VAL A 3 -18.24 -2.75 4.36
CA VAL A 3 -18.12 -2.09 3.05
C VAL A 3 -17.21 -2.86 2.09
N PHE A 4 -16.09 -3.41 2.59
CA PHE A 4 -15.16 -4.21 1.79
C PHE A 4 -15.78 -5.53 1.33
N LEU A 5 -16.44 -6.25 2.25
CA LEU A 5 -17.13 -7.49 1.93
C LEU A 5 -18.21 -7.26 0.85
N PHE A 6 -19.05 -6.23 1.03
CA PHE A 6 -20.08 -5.90 0.05
C PHE A 6 -19.51 -5.39 -1.28
N SER A 7 -18.38 -4.67 -1.27
CA SER A 7 -17.71 -4.24 -2.52
C SER A 7 -17.17 -5.43 -3.32
N ILE A 8 -16.58 -6.43 -2.64
CA ILE A 8 -16.10 -7.66 -3.28
C ILE A 8 -17.27 -8.50 -3.78
N LEU A 9 -18.30 -8.72 -2.96
CA LEU A 9 -19.48 -9.51 -3.34
C LEU A 9 -20.16 -8.90 -4.56
N SER A 10 -20.31 -7.57 -4.57
CA SER A 10 -20.87 -6.86 -5.70
C SER A 10 -20.00 -7.03 -6.96
N LEU A 11 -18.66 -6.98 -6.86
CA LEU A 11 -17.79 -7.19 -8.02
C LEU A 11 -17.91 -8.61 -8.59
N ILE A 12 -18.03 -9.62 -7.73
CA ILE A 12 -18.24 -11.01 -8.15
C ILE A 12 -19.57 -11.18 -8.89
N GLU A 13 -20.64 -10.54 -8.40
CA GLU A 13 -21.96 -10.54 -9.03
C GLU A 13 -21.95 -9.81 -10.40
N GLN A 14 -21.22 -8.70 -10.51
CA GLN A 14 -21.05 -7.97 -11.78
C GLN A 14 -20.44 -8.85 -12.88
N TYR A 15 -19.45 -9.68 -12.54
CA TYR A 15 -18.86 -10.65 -13.48
C TYR A 15 -19.73 -11.90 -13.70
N ARG A 16 -20.94 -11.94 -13.13
CA ARG A 16 -21.92 -13.05 -13.21
C ARG A 16 -21.35 -14.42 -12.83
N LEU A 17 -20.31 -14.44 -12.00
CA LEU A 17 -19.67 -15.69 -11.57
C LEU A 17 -20.49 -16.42 -10.51
N PHE A 18 -21.28 -15.68 -9.74
CA PHE A 18 -22.10 -16.21 -8.65
C PHE A 18 -23.23 -15.23 -8.30
N ASP A 19 -24.39 -15.75 -7.91
CA ASP A 19 -25.52 -14.95 -7.42
C ASP A 19 -25.28 -14.63 -5.94
N ALA A 20 -24.74 -13.45 -5.65
CA ALA A 20 -24.27 -13.09 -4.33
C ALA A 20 -25.47 -12.81 -3.40
N PRO A 21 -25.63 -13.53 -2.28
CA PRO A 21 -26.69 -13.21 -1.34
C PRO A 21 -26.45 -11.79 -0.76
N PHE A 22 -27.55 -11.03 -0.57
CA PHE A 22 -27.56 -9.69 0.04
C PHE A 22 -27.06 -8.53 -0.84
N VAL A 23 -26.90 -8.75 -2.14
CA VAL A 23 -26.57 -7.71 -3.12
C VAL A 23 -27.57 -7.87 -4.27
N ASP A 24 -28.28 -6.79 -4.60
CA ASP A 24 -29.20 -6.75 -5.75
C ASP A 24 -28.77 -5.58 -6.62
N ILE A 25 -28.26 -5.81 -7.84
CA ILE A 25 -27.92 -4.72 -8.77
C ILE A 25 -29.21 -4.21 -9.43
N LEU A 26 -29.76 -3.10 -8.93
CA LEU A 26 -31.08 -2.59 -9.37
C LEU A 26 -31.11 -1.95 -10.77
N GLU A 27 -30.00 -1.43 -11.28
CA GLU A 27 -29.96 -0.69 -12.55
C GLU A 27 -28.53 -0.60 -13.10
N ASN A 28 -28.30 -0.97 -14.37
CA ASN A 28 -27.08 -0.65 -15.10
C ASN A 28 -27.39 0.54 -16.00
N ASP A 29 -27.12 1.77 -15.53
CA ASP A 29 -27.27 2.93 -16.40
C ASP A 29 -26.15 2.91 -17.47
N VAL A 30 -26.54 3.09 -18.72
CA VAL A 30 -25.71 2.89 -19.93
C VAL A 30 -24.57 3.90 -20.03
N ASN A 31 -24.49 4.87 -19.12
CA ASN A 31 -23.51 5.95 -19.12
C ASN A 31 -22.56 6.01 -17.91
N GLY A 32 -22.53 4.99 -17.05
CA GLY A 32 -21.44 4.86 -16.07
C GLY A 32 -21.86 4.43 -14.67
N PHE A 33 -21.75 3.13 -14.42
CA PHE A 33 -21.35 2.51 -13.15
C PHE A 33 -22.18 2.69 -11.87
N ASP A 34 -23.39 3.23 -11.85
CA ASP A 34 -24.18 3.32 -10.60
C ASP A 34 -24.92 2.00 -10.24
N ALA A 35 -24.29 1.10 -9.47
CA ALA A 35 -25.02 0.00 -8.85
C ALA A 35 -25.61 0.44 -7.50
N LYS A 36 -26.91 0.17 -7.31
CA LYS A 36 -27.59 0.40 -6.04
C LYS A 36 -27.59 -0.90 -5.26
N ILE A 37 -26.81 -0.99 -4.18
CA ILE A 37 -26.83 -2.17 -3.29
C ILE A 37 -27.92 -2.00 -2.24
N SER A 38 -28.86 -2.94 -2.21
CA SER A 38 -29.90 -3.09 -1.19
C SER A 38 -29.40 -4.03 -0.08
N ILE A 39 -29.22 -3.52 1.15
CA ILE A 39 -28.90 -4.37 2.30
C ILE A 39 -30.21 -4.69 3.03
N PRO A 40 -30.67 -5.95 3.11
CA PRO A 40 -32.02 -6.26 3.61
C PRO A 40 -32.27 -5.84 5.08
N PHE A 41 -31.22 -5.66 5.87
CA PHE A 41 -31.31 -5.26 7.28
C PHE A 41 -31.23 -3.75 7.51
N ILE A 42 -30.81 -2.97 6.50
CA ILE A 42 -30.68 -1.52 6.58
C ILE A 42 -31.49 -0.98 5.41
N LYS A 43 -32.58 -0.24 5.67
CA LYS A 43 -33.35 0.47 4.61
C LYS A 43 -32.54 1.61 3.95
N GLY A 44 -31.24 1.42 3.76
CA GLY A 44 -30.32 2.32 3.09
C GLY A 44 -29.97 1.71 1.73
N VAL A 45 -30.22 2.48 0.68
CA VAL A 45 -29.73 2.17 -0.66
C VAL A 45 -28.38 2.83 -0.78
N ILE A 46 -27.31 2.04 -0.91
CA ILE A 46 -25.99 2.60 -1.18
C ILE A 46 -25.84 2.69 -2.68
N LYS A 47 -25.84 3.92 -3.21
CA LYS A 47 -25.44 4.18 -4.59
C LYS A 47 -23.93 4.06 -4.63
N TYR A 48 -23.44 3.07 -5.35
CA TYR A 48 -22.02 2.83 -5.52
C TYR A 48 -21.70 2.95 -7.00
N GLN A 49 -20.81 3.89 -7.34
CA GLN A 49 -20.09 3.76 -8.59
C GLN A 49 -19.17 2.55 -8.46
N PHE A 50 -19.41 1.50 -9.24
CA PHE A 50 -18.49 0.39 -9.43
C PHE A 50 -17.21 0.92 -10.08
N SER A 51 -16.36 1.51 -9.26
CA SER A 51 -15.05 1.96 -9.70
C SER A 51 -14.01 1.12 -8.99
N TYR A 52 -13.02 0.67 -9.77
CA TYR A 52 -11.77 0.10 -9.27
C TYR A 52 -11.17 0.95 -8.12
N THR A 53 -11.48 2.24 -8.06
CA THR A 53 -11.16 3.17 -6.96
C THR A 53 -11.40 2.59 -5.56
N ILE A 54 -12.49 1.88 -5.29
CA ILE A 54 -12.79 1.37 -3.93
C ILE A 54 -11.82 0.25 -3.56
N ILE A 55 -11.54 -0.64 -4.50
CA ILE A 55 -10.59 -1.73 -4.30
C ILE A 55 -9.19 -1.15 -4.11
N PHE A 56 -8.80 -0.18 -4.94
CA PHE A 56 -7.54 0.55 -4.79
C PHE A 56 -7.44 1.24 -3.43
N MET A 57 -8.49 1.91 -2.96
CA MET A 57 -8.52 2.55 -1.64
C MET A 57 -8.25 1.55 -0.51
N TRP A 58 -8.90 0.37 -0.55
CA TRP A 58 -8.65 -0.68 0.45
C TRP A 58 -7.26 -1.28 0.35
N LEU A 59 -6.74 -1.47 -0.86
CA LEU A 59 -5.38 -1.93 -1.11
C LEU A 59 -4.35 -0.95 -0.51
N TRP A 60 -4.55 0.35 -0.74
CA TRP A 60 -3.73 1.40 -0.15
C TRP A 60 -3.82 1.42 1.37
N LEU A 61 -5.02 1.28 1.93
CA LEU A 61 -5.20 1.22 3.39
C LEU A 61 -4.47 0.01 4.00
N LEU A 62 -4.59 -1.17 3.38
CA LEU A 62 -3.90 -2.38 3.81
C LEU A 62 -2.39 -2.21 3.72
N PHE A 63 -1.90 -1.68 2.60
CA PHE A 63 -0.49 -1.37 2.40
C PHE A 63 0.03 -0.44 3.49
N TYR A 64 -0.65 0.69 3.76
CA TYR A 64 -0.21 1.63 4.78
C TYR A 64 -0.31 1.06 6.20
N SER A 65 -1.24 0.16 6.47
CA SER A 65 -1.29 -0.55 7.75
C SER A 65 -0.04 -1.40 7.98
N ILE A 66 0.39 -2.15 6.94
CA ILE A 66 1.63 -2.92 6.97
C ILE A 66 2.84 -1.98 7.05
N TYR A 67 2.80 -0.86 6.31
CA TYR A 67 3.85 0.15 6.30
C TYR A 67 4.11 0.73 7.68
N PHE A 68 3.06 1.16 8.39
CA PHE A 68 3.21 1.70 9.74
C PHE A 68 3.69 0.66 10.74
N TYR A 69 3.27 -0.60 10.59
CA TYR A 69 3.80 -1.68 11.41
C TYR A 69 5.32 -1.88 11.21
N VAL A 70 5.78 -1.90 9.96
CA VAL A 70 7.22 -2.02 9.66
C VAL A 70 7.99 -0.76 10.07
N LEU A 71 7.39 0.43 9.94
CA LEU A 71 7.96 1.70 10.39
C LEU A 71 8.16 1.73 11.91
N LYS A 72 7.21 1.19 12.68
CA LYS A 72 7.36 1.00 14.13
C LYS A 72 8.57 0.13 14.44
N GLU A 73 8.72 -1.00 13.74
CA GLU A 73 9.86 -1.89 13.91
C GLU A 73 11.19 -1.24 13.48
N PHE A 74 11.16 -0.36 12.47
CA PHE A 74 12.29 0.47 12.08
C PHE A 74 12.72 1.39 13.23
N PHE A 75 11.78 2.14 13.82
CA PHE A 75 12.13 3.04 14.94
C PHE A 75 12.61 2.30 16.18
N LYS A 76 12.07 1.10 16.43
CA LYS A 76 12.46 0.27 17.56
C LYS A 76 13.95 -0.08 17.55
N ILE A 77 14.56 -0.21 16.37
CA ILE A 77 15.99 -0.47 16.22
C ILE A 77 16.84 0.55 16.97
N PHE A 78 16.44 1.82 16.98
CA PHE A 78 17.22 2.90 17.60
C PHE A 78 17.04 3.03 19.11
N ILE A 79 16.15 2.21 19.69
CA ILE A 79 15.85 2.19 21.13
C ILE A 79 16.32 0.87 21.77
N GLU A 80 16.59 -0.16 20.96
CA GLU A 80 17.16 -1.43 21.44
C GLU A 80 18.64 -1.25 21.84
N ASP A 81 19.08 -1.96 22.87
CA ASP A 81 20.44 -1.85 23.42
C ASP A 81 21.52 -2.28 22.42
N GLU A 82 21.20 -3.22 21.54
CA GLU A 82 22.10 -3.76 20.51
C GLU A 82 21.73 -3.23 19.11
N LEU A 83 22.42 -2.18 18.68
CA LEU A 83 22.14 -1.51 17.40
C LEU A 83 22.68 -2.29 16.19
N PHE A 84 23.94 -2.72 16.22
CA PHE A 84 24.68 -3.21 15.04
C PHE A 84 24.62 -4.72 14.82
N ILE A 85 23.46 -5.32 15.08
CA ILE A 85 23.23 -6.76 14.88
C ILE A 85 22.54 -7.06 13.54
N THR A 86 22.74 -8.26 13.02
CA THR A 86 22.13 -8.75 11.77
C THR A 86 20.60 -8.60 11.75
N LYS A 87 19.95 -8.76 12.91
CA LYS A 87 18.49 -8.60 13.05
C LYS A 87 18.05 -7.17 12.75
N SER A 88 18.73 -6.17 13.32
CA SER A 88 18.49 -4.74 13.09
C SER A 88 18.71 -4.38 11.62
N LEU A 89 19.80 -4.88 11.04
CA LEU A 89 20.09 -4.66 9.62
C LEU A 89 19.01 -5.25 8.69
N ASN A 90 18.47 -6.42 9.03
CA ASN A 90 17.38 -7.03 8.25
C ASN A 90 16.08 -6.22 8.34
N LYS A 91 15.73 -5.67 9.52
CA LYS A 91 14.58 -4.78 9.66
C LYS A 91 14.72 -3.51 8.81
N LEU A 92 15.90 -2.88 8.80
CA LEU A 92 16.20 -1.72 7.92
C LEU A 92 16.01 -2.08 6.44
N LYS A 93 16.53 -3.23 6.00
CA LYS A 93 16.38 -3.71 4.61
C LYS A 93 14.93 -3.98 4.23
N ILE A 94 14.11 -4.53 5.14
CA ILE A 94 12.68 -4.75 4.89
C ILE A 94 11.98 -3.41 4.69
N PHE A 95 12.21 -2.44 5.58
CA PHE A 95 11.59 -1.13 5.46
C PHE A 95 12.05 -0.38 4.20
N PHE A 96 13.32 -0.50 3.84
CA PHE A 96 13.86 0.01 2.57
C PHE A 96 13.11 -0.57 1.37
N ARG A 97 13.01 -1.90 1.26
CA ARG A 97 12.29 -2.58 0.16
C ARG A 97 10.82 -2.19 0.11
N LEU A 98 10.18 -2.01 1.26
CA LEU A 98 8.77 -1.64 1.33
C LEU A 98 8.50 -0.27 0.69
N ASN A 99 9.43 0.68 0.81
CA ASN A 99 9.32 1.99 0.17
C ASN A 99 9.40 1.92 -1.37
N PHE A 100 9.92 0.85 -1.96
CA PHE A 100 9.93 0.69 -3.43
C PHE A 100 8.57 0.32 -4.01
N ILE A 101 7.65 -0.26 -3.24
CA ILE A 101 6.31 -0.62 -3.72
C ILE A 101 5.57 0.61 -4.26
N PRO A 102 5.37 1.71 -3.49
CA PRO A 102 4.71 2.90 -3.99
C PRO A 102 5.52 3.58 -5.11
N ILE A 103 6.85 3.52 -5.07
CA ILE A 103 7.71 4.07 -6.15
C ILE A 103 7.40 3.37 -7.47
N ILE A 104 7.44 2.03 -7.50
CA ILE A 104 7.21 1.24 -8.71
C ILE A 104 5.78 1.41 -9.21
N LEU A 105 4.79 1.35 -8.32
CA LEU A 105 3.37 1.49 -8.68
C LEU A 105 3.06 2.86 -9.28
N ASN A 106 3.46 3.96 -8.62
CA ASN A 106 3.19 5.30 -9.12
C ASN A 106 3.96 5.59 -10.41
N THR A 107 5.20 5.08 -10.54
CA THR A 107 5.95 5.18 -11.81
C THR A 107 5.21 4.46 -12.94
N GLY A 108 4.65 3.28 -12.68
CA GLY A 108 3.85 2.53 -13.66
C GLY A 108 2.60 3.31 -14.11
N ILE A 109 1.87 3.92 -13.16
CA ILE A 109 0.69 4.74 -13.45
C ILE A 109 1.06 5.95 -14.32
N ILE A 110 2.14 6.66 -13.96
CA ILE A 110 2.62 7.82 -14.73
C ILE A 110 2.97 7.41 -16.17
N ILE A 111 3.68 6.28 -16.34
CA ILE A 111 4.05 5.77 -17.67
C ILE A 111 2.81 5.41 -18.49
N MET A 112 1.82 4.72 -17.89
CA MET A 112 0.58 4.36 -18.58
C MET A 112 -0.20 5.61 -19.00
N GLY A 113 -0.36 6.59 -18.11
CA GLY A 113 -1.06 7.83 -18.43
C GLY A 113 -0.36 8.64 -19.54
N TRP A 114 0.98 8.62 -19.59
CA TRP A 114 1.72 9.19 -20.72
C TRP A 114 1.47 8.46 -22.04
N ILE A 115 1.37 7.11 -22.02
CA ILE A 115 1.06 6.32 -23.22
C ILE A 115 -0.35 6.62 -23.72
N GLU A 116 -1.30 6.81 -22.81
CA GLU A 116 -2.72 7.05 -23.12
C GLU A 116 -3.03 8.52 -23.46
N ASN A 117 -2.03 9.41 -23.44
CA ASN A 117 -2.18 10.87 -23.55
C ASN A 117 -3.21 11.44 -22.56
N GLU A 118 -3.35 10.80 -21.41
CA GLU A 118 -4.16 11.33 -20.33
C GLU A 118 -3.40 12.46 -19.64
N ASN A 119 -4.14 13.48 -19.20
CA ASN A 119 -3.60 14.50 -18.31
C ASN A 119 -3.41 13.86 -16.93
N VAL A 120 -2.30 13.16 -16.74
CA VAL A 120 -1.89 12.67 -15.42
C VAL A 120 -1.77 13.90 -14.51
N SER A 121 -2.59 13.95 -13.47
CA SER A 121 -2.53 15.01 -12.47
C SER A 121 -1.14 15.01 -11.85
N PHE A 122 -0.42 16.12 -11.98
CA PHE A 122 0.98 16.18 -11.57
C PHE A 122 1.17 16.20 -10.04
N GLU A 123 0.09 16.30 -9.27
CA GLU A 123 0.16 16.67 -7.86
C GLU A 123 0.21 15.48 -6.90
N GLU A 124 -0.59 14.44 -7.10
CA GLU A 124 -0.72 13.34 -6.12
C GLU A 124 0.32 12.23 -6.36
N GLU A 125 0.41 11.70 -7.57
CA GLU A 125 1.25 10.54 -7.92
C GLU A 125 2.74 10.85 -7.74
N TYR A 126 3.16 12.06 -8.13
CA TYR A 126 4.55 12.51 -7.99
C TYR A 126 4.92 12.80 -6.52
N PHE A 127 3.97 13.24 -5.70
CA PHE A 127 4.21 13.50 -4.28
C PHE A 127 4.52 12.20 -3.53
N TYR A 128 3.73 11.15 -3.76
CA TYR A 128 4.01 9.83 -3.17
C TYR A 128 5.34 9.25 -3.66
N LEU A 129 5.61 9.34 -4.97
CA LEU A 129 6.89 8.93 -5.53
C LEU A 129 8.06 9.66 -4.86
N PHE A 130 7.95 10.98 -4.69
CA PHE A 130 8.97 11.82 -4.09
C PHE A 130 9.23 11.47 -2.62
N ILE A 131 8.19 11.43 -1.77
CA ILE A 131 8.35 11.13 -0.34
C ILE A 131 8.98 9.75 -0.13
N HIS A 132 8.46 8.72 -0.81
CA HIS A 132 8.99 7.37 -0.65
C HIS A 132 10.43 7.25 -1.17
N SER A 133 10.80 8.02 -2.20
CA SER A 133 12.18 8.09 -2.68
C SER A 133 13.12 8.76 -1.68
N CYS A 134 12.71 9.88 -1.08
CA CYS A 134 13.47 10.56 -0.02
C CYS A 134 13.68 9.63 1.18
N ILE A 135 12.62 8.96 1.63
CA ILE A 135 12.69 8.00 2.74
C ILE A 135 13.62 6.83 2.39
N ALA A 136 13.49 6.25 1.19
CA ALA A 136 14.35 5.16 0.75
C ALA A 136 15.83 5.57 0.72
N LEU A 137 16.14 6.78 0.26
CA LEU A 137 17.49 7.33 0.26
C LEU A 137 18.06 7.47 1.68
N ILE A 138 17.27 8.00 2.61
CA ILE A 138 17.68 8.12 4.02
C ILE A 138 17.94 6.72 4.62
N ILE A 139 17.05 5.76 4.40
CA ILE A 139 17.22 4.39 4.92
C ILE A 139 18.46 3.73 4.31
N TYR A 140 18.74 3.98 3.02
CA TYR A 140 19.95 3.47 2.38
C TYR A 140 21.22 3.93 3.11
N THR A 141 21.28 5.21 3.51
CA THR A 141 22.37 5.73 4.33
C THR A 141 22.46 5.03 5.68
N TYR A 142 21.33 4.80 6.36
CA TYR A 142 21.32 4.03 7.61
C TYR A 142 21.80 2.59 7.43
N ILE A 143 21.40 1.90 6.36
CA ILE A 143 21.86 0.55 6.06
C ILE A 143 23.39 0.52 5.90
N ASP A 144 23.98 1.50 5.22
CA ASP A 144 25.44 1.59 5.06
C ASP A 144 26.14 1.81 6.41
N ILE A 145 25.64 2.74 7.22
CA ILE A 145 26.16 3.00 8.57
C ILE A 145 26.10 1.72 9.43
N PHE A 146 24.96 1.02 9.43
CA PHE A 146 24.79 -0.18 10.23
C PHE A 146 25.70 -1.33 9.79
N LYS A 147 25.93 -1.49 8.48
CA LYS A 147 26.89 -2.49 7.97
C LYS A 147 28.31 -2.20 8.44
N LYS A 148 28.72 -0.93 8.41
CA LYS A 148 30.05 -0.50 8.88
C LYS A 148 30.19 -0.67 10.38
N GLY A 149 29.17 -0.28 11.15
CA GLY A 149 29.13 -0.48 12.60
C GLY A 149 29.20 -1.95 12.99
N GLN A 150 28.46 -2.83 12.29
CA GLN A 150 28.51 -4.27 12.51
C GLN A 150 29.92 -4.83 12.29
N LYS A 151 30.56 -4.46 11.17
CA LYS A 151 31.93 -4.90 10.87
C LYS A 151 32.93 -4.49 11.95
N LEU A 152 32.81 -3.25 12.45
CA LEU A 152 33.68 -2.74 13.51
C LEU A 152 33.44 -3.47 14.85
N GLN A 153 32.19 -3.80 15.16
CA GLN A 153 31.87 -4.58 16.36
C GLN A 153 32.44 -5.99 16.27
N GLU A 154 32.29 -6.66 15.12
CA GLU A 154 32.86 -7.99 14.87
C GLU A 154 34.40 -7.97 14.94
N GLU A 155 35.05 -6.93 14.42
CA GLU A 155 36.51 -6.77 14.51
C GLU A 155 36.98 -6.57 15.96
N ASN A 156 36.27 -5.76 16.75
CA ASN A 156 36.65 -5.45 18.13
C ASN A 156 36.44 -6.66 19.06
N ASP A 157 35.33 -7.39 18.88
CA ASP A 157 35.01 -8.61 19.62
C ASP A 157 36.00 -9.76 19.34
N LEU A 158 36.72 -9.72 18.21
CA LEU A 158 37.79 -10.68 17.88
C LEU A 158 39.15 -10.31 18.48
N THR A 159 39.34 -9.06 18.91
CA THR A 159 40.63 -8.54 19.41
C THR A 159 40.73 -8.42 20.94
N ILE A 160 39.61 -8.56 21.66
CA ILE A 160 39.52 -8.53 23.13
C ILE A 160 39.24 -9.93 23.65
#